data_AF-A0A7V5JK13-F1
#
_entry.id   AF-A0A7V5JK13-F1
#
_cell.length_a   1.000
_cell.length_b   1.000
_cell.length_c   1.000
_cell.angle_alpha   90.00
_cell.angle_beta   90.00
_cell.angle_gamma   90.00
#
_symmetry.space_group_name_H-M   'P 1'
#
loop_
_entity.id
_entity.type
_entity.pdbx_description
1 polymer ?
#
loop_
_entity_poly.entity_id
_entity_poly.type
_entity_poly.pdbx_seq_one_letter_code
_entity_poly.pdbx_strand_id
1 'polypeptide(L)'
;MRTGIANLPLHGGRAPRWLFERMTRLAREIVGHLVEAQGPEEVLRRLSDPFWFQAFGCVLGFDWHSSGVTTTACGAIKEGIKGLESELGLFAAGGKGAASRRTPQQIEAAGERTGLDPEPLTHASRMSAKVDNTALQDGYQLYHHSFFFTRSGRWCVVQQGMNDATGMARRYHWLGERVDRFVVEPHAAICCDRRQHTLNLVDRDSEAARYAITEIARTPDTEVQRLLADLPRLDLPRRHPLRSACDIRPSQLHKVLTQ
;
A
#
# COMPACT_ATOMS: atom_id res chain seq x y z
N MET A 1 3.45 12.28 20.24
CA MET A 1 2.92 13.43 19.47
C MET A 1 1.80 12.90 18.57
N ARG A 2 0.56 13.40 18.69
CA ARG A 2 -0.59 12.93 17.87
C ARG A 2 -0.40 13.44 16.44
N THR A 3 0.03 12.58 15.52
CA THR A 3 0.01 12.83 14.09
C THR A 3 -1.44 12.78 13.59
N GLY A 4 -1.85 13.81 12.84
CA GLY A 4 -3.23 14.04 12.44
C GLY A 4 -3.88 12.88 11.66
N ILE A 5 -5.21 12.85 11.66
CA ILE A 5 -6.01 11.88 10.92
C ILE A 5 -6.52 12.57 9.65
N ALA A 6 -6.37 11.93 8.49
CA ALA A 6 -6.90 12.42 7.22
C ALA A 6 -7.99 11.45 6.75
N ASN A 7 -9.13 12.00 6.34
CA ASN A 7 -10.25 11.20 5.83
C ASN A 7 -10.33 11.21 4.29
N LEU A 8 -10.35 10.04 3.65
CA LEU A 8 -10.37 9.80 2.21
C LEU A 8 -11.59 8.94 1.79
N PRO A 9 -12.82 9.49 1.82
CA PRO A 9 -13.99 8.81 1.28
C PRO A 9 -13.83 8.45 -0.20
N LEU A 10 -14.32 7.28 -0.59
CA LEU A 10 -14.30 6.86 -2.00
C LEU A 10 -15.24 7.74 -2.82
N HIS A 11 -14.65 8.46 -3.77
CA HIS A 11 -15.40 9.21 -4.77
C HIS A 11 -15.41 8.45 -6.09
N GLY A 12 -16.61 8.16 -6.59
CA GLY A 12 -16.83 7.66 -7.94
C GLY A 12 -16.60 8.74 -9.00
N GLY A 13 -16.39 8.33 -10.25
CA GLY A 13 -16.25 9.24 -11.39
C GLY A 13 -14.82 9.43 -11.89
N ARG A 14 -14.67 10.34 -12.86
CA ARG A 14 -13.38 10.70 -13.48
C ARG A 14 -13.24 12.21 -13.45
N ALA A 15 -12.02 12.69 -13.24
CA ALA A 15 -11.70 14.10 -13.42
C ALA A 15 -12.14 14.53 -14.84
N PRO A 16 -12.91 15.64 -14.98
CA PRO A 16 -13.24 16.16 -16.29
C PRO A 16 -11.98 16.42 -17.11
N ARG A 17 -12.02 16.09 -18.41
CA ARG A 17 -10.85 16.20 -19.29
C ARG A 17 -10.21 17.58 -19.26
N TRP A 18 -11.03 18.64 -19.32
CA TRP A 18 -10.56 20.02 -19.28
C TRP A 18 -9.80 20.36 -17.99
N LEU A 19 -10.20 19.77 -16.86
CA LEU A 19 -9.53 19.97 -15.57
C LEU A 19 -8.21 19.22 -15.58
N PHE A 20 -8.24 17.95 -15.99
CA PHE A 20 -7.04 17.11 -16.06
C PHE A 20 -5.97 17.71 -16.98
N GLU A 21 -6.34 18.29 -18.13
CA GLU A 21 -5.41 18.99 -19.02
C GLU A 21 -4.72 20.19 -18.34
N ARG A 22 -5.44 20.94 -17.49
CA ARG A 22 -4.86 22.03 -16.69
C ARG A 22 -3.97 21.50 -15.57
N MET A 23 -4.40 20.45 -14.89
CA MET A 23 -3.61 19.76 -13.85
C MET A 23 -2.27 19.30 -14.41
N THR A 24 -2.27 18.65 -15.58
CA THR A 24 -1.07 18.14 -16.24
C THR A 24 -0.07 19.26 -16.54
N ARG A 25 -0.56 20.41 -17.04
CA ARG A 25 0.29 21.58 -17.32
C ARG A 25 0.88 22.16 -16.03
N LEU A 26 0.06 22.36 -15.01
CA LEU A 26 0.53 22.91 -13.73
C LEU A 26 1.48 21.96 -13.00
N ALA A 27 1.18 20.66 -13.01
CA ALA A 27 2.04 19.62 -12.43
C ALA A 27 3.41 19.59 -13.10
N ARG A 28 3.47 19.73 -14.44
CA ARG A 28 4.73 19.86 -15.18
C ARG A 28 5.56 21.03 -14.66
N GLU A 29 5.00 22.24 -14.60
CA GLU A 29 5.77 23.43 -14.20
C GLU A 29 6.25 23.32 -12.74
N ILE A 30 5.40 22.86 -11.83
CA ILE A 30 5.79 22.69 -10.42
C ILE A 30 6.89 21.65 -10.27
N VAL A 31 6.76 20.49 -10.94
CA VAL A 31 7.78 19.43 -10.90
C VAL A 31 9.07 19.91 -11.58
N GLY A 32 8.98 20.57 -12.73
CA GLY A 32 10.12 21.13 -13.45
C GLY A 32 10.93 22.09 -12.58
N HIS A 33 10.25 23.06 -11.94
CA HIS A 33 10.91 23.99 -11.00
C HIS A 33 11.52 23.28 -9.79
N LEU A 34 10.86 22.25 -9.26
CA LEU A 34 11.40 21.49 -8.13
C LEU A 34 12.68 20.74 -8.52
N VAL A 35 12.69 20.13 -9.71
CA VAL A 35 13.87 19.47 -10.28
C VAL A 35 14.99 20.48 -10.53
N GLU A 36 14.69 21.63 -11.13
CA GLU A 36 15.68 22.68 -11.42
C GLU A 36 16.32 23.23 -10.14
N ALA A 37 15.52 23.47 -9.10
CA ALA A 37 16.00 24.08 -7.86
C ALA A 37 16.69 23.09 -6.90
N GLN A 38 16.24 21.82 -6.86
CA GLN A 38 16.62 20.87 -5.80
C GLN A 38 16.92 19.44 -6.31
N GLY A 39 16.78 19.18 -7.61
CA GLY A 39 17.02 17.88 -8.22
C GLY A 39 15.81 16.92 -8.17
N PRO A 40 15.84 15.84 -8.97
CA PRO A 40 14.72 14.91 -9.10
C PRO A 40 14.47 14.08 -7.84
N GLU A 41 15.49 13.83 -7.01
CA GLU A 41 15.35 13.14 -5.73
C GLU A 41 14.48 13.92 -4.75
N GLU A 42 14.48 15.26 -4.81
CA GLU A 42 13.61 16.07 -3.96
C GLU A 42 12.13 15.86 -4.33
N VAL A 43 11.82 15.69 -5.62
CA VAL A 43 10.47 15.33 -6.06
C VAL A 43 10.03 14.02 -5.38
N LEU A 44 10.90 13.01 -5.32
CA LEU A 44 10.58 11.74 -4.66
C LEU A 44 10.29 11.92 -3.16
N ARG A 45 11.06 12.74 -2.45
CA ARG A 45 10.83 13.04 -1.03
C ARG A 45 9.50 13.75 -0.82
N ARG A 46 9.17 14.72 -1.67
CA ARG A 46 7.90 15.47 -1.63
C ARG A 46 6.69 14.58 -1.92
N LEU A 47 6.78 13.70 -2.92
CA LEU A 47 5.70 12.74 -3.22
C LEU A 47 5.51 11.69 -2.12
N SER A 48 6.57 11.38 -1.38
CA SER A 48 6.51 10.46 -0.23
C SER A 48 5.96 11.10 1.03
N ASP A 49 5.94 12.43 1.12
CA ASP A 49 5.32 13.16 2.22
C ASP A 49 3.80 13.25 2.01
N PRO A 50 2.98 12.70 2.93
CA PRO A 50 1.54 12.64 2.73
C PRO A 50 0.86 14.00 2.78
N PHE A 51 1.42 14.98 3.50
CA PHE A 51 0.84 16.32 3.63
C PHE A 51 1.18 17.17 2.42
N TRP A 52 2.43 17.13 1.98
CA TRP A 52 2.85 17.79 0.76
C TRP A 52 2.09 17.24 -0.44
N PHE A 53 1.98 15.91 -0.57
CA PHE A 53 1.24 15.29 -1.65
C PHE A 53 -0.24 15.69 -1.65
N GLN A 54 -0.87 15.77 -0.47
CA GLN A 54 -2.25 16.24 -0.34
C GLN A 54 -2.38 17.72 -0.75
N ALA A 55 -1.48 18.59 -0.29
CA ALA A 55 -1.45 20.00 -0.64
C ALA A 55 -1.21 20.20 -2.16
N PHE A 56 -0.29 19.45 -2.74
CA PHE A 56 -0.03 19.45 -4.17
C PHE A 56 -1.28 19.07 -4.97
N GLY A 57 -1.99 18.01 -4.57
CA GLY A 57 -3.27 17.65 -5.16
C GLY A 57 -4.31 18.76 -5.10
N CYS A 58 -4.36 19.51 -4.00
CA CYS A 58 -5.24 20.68 -3.85
C CYS A 58 -4.84 21.83 -4.77
N VAL A 59 -3.54 22.12 -4.88
CA VAL A 59 -3.00 23.14 -5.79
C VAL A 59 -3.32 22.82 -7.25
N LEU A 60 -3.34 21.54 -7.62
CA LEU A 60 -3.77 21.11 -8.95
C LEU A 60 -5.28 21.31 -9.20
N GLY A 61 -6.07 21.69 -8.18
CA GLY A 61 -7.50 21.97 -8.33
C GLY A 61 -8.39 20.78 -7.97
N PHE A 62 -7.91 19.86 -7.13
CA PHE A 62 -8.67 18.72 -6.63
C PHE A 62 -9.10 18.94 -5.16
N ASP A 63 -10.23 18.38 -4.75
CA ASP A 63 -10.73 18.59 -3.39
C ASP A 63 -9.88 17.87 -2.33
N TRP A 64 -9.63 18.57 -1.22
CA TRP A 64 -8.76 18.14 -0.13
C TRP A 64 -9.16 16.82 0.56
N HIS A 65 -10.42 16.40 0.42
CA HIS A 65 -10.98 15.21 1.06
C HIS A 65 -11.29 14.09 0.04
N SER A 66 -10.87 14.23 -1.22
CA SER A 66 -11.18 13.24 -2.23
C SER A 66 -10.12 12.14 -2.33
N SER A 67 -10.54 10.87 -2.26
CA SER A 67 -9.66 9.75 -2.63
C SER A 67 -9.18 9.82 -4.09
N GLY A 68 -9.89 10.57 -4.95
CA GLY A 68 -9.49 10.80 -6.33
C GLY A 68 -8.19 11.61 -6.47
N VAL A 69 -7.79 12.36 -5.43
CA VAL A 69 -6.54 13.15 -5.42
C VAL A 69 -5.36 12.30 -5.82
N THR A 70 -5.21 11.14 -5.18
CA THR A 70 -4.06 10.24 -5.39
C THR A 70 -3.94 9.80 -6.83
N THR A 71 -5.04 9.30 -7.40
CA THR A 71 -5.02 8.79 -8.77
C THR A 71 -4.81 9.90 -9.79
N THR A 72 -5.40 11.08 -9.55
CA THR A 72 -5.39 12.18 -10.51
C THR A 72 -4.09 12.96 -10.44
N ALA A 73 -3.55 13.24 -9.25
CA ALA A 73 -2.26 13.91 -9.08
C ALA A 73 -1.11 13.07 -9.65
N CYS A 74 -1.06 11.77 -9.35
CA CYS A 74 -0.08 10.86 -9.95
C CYS A 74 -0.21 10.80 -11.49
N GLY A 75 -1.44 10.75 -12.00
CA GLY A 75 -1.71 10.80 -13.43
C GLY A 75 -1.25 12.11 -14.08
N ALA A 76 -1.52 13.25 -13.44
CA ALA A 76 -1.14 14.57 -13.95
C ALA A 76 0.38 14.75 -13.98
N ILE A 77 1.11 14.27 -12.97
CA ILE A 77 2.59 14.26 -12.99
C ILE A 77 3.08 13.39 -14.15
N LYS A 78 2.60 12.14 -14.23
CA LYS A 78 3.06 11.19 -15.25
C LYS A 78 2.83 11.70 -16.67
N GLU A 79 1.65 12.24 -16.97
CA GLU A 79 1.38 12.85 -18.28
C GLU A 79 2.13 14.18 -18.46
N GLY A 80 2.37 14.91 -17.37
CA GLY A 80 3.06 16.20 -17.39
C GLY A 80 4.51 16.06 -17.80
N ILE A 81 5.24 15.08 -17.25
CA ILE A 81 6.66 14.85 -17.54
C ILE A 81 6.92 14.03 -18.81
N LYS A 82 5.86 13.55 -19.48
CA LYS A 82 5.98 12.71 -20.67
C LYS A 82 6.73 13.44 -21.80
N GLY A 83 7.81 12.82 -22.29
CA GLY A 83 8.71 13.40 -23.27
C GLY A 83 9.84 14.25 -22.67
N LEU A 84 9.79 14.53 -21.37
CA LEU A 84 10.79 15.32 -20.62
C LEU A 84 11.54 14.47 -19.59
N GLU A 85 11.29 13.16 -19.51
CA GLU A 85 11.81 12.30 -18.45
C GLU A 85 13.33 12.31 -18.39
N SER A 86 13.97 12.31 -19.57
CA SER A 86 15.42 12.38 -19.72
C SER A 86 16.01 13.74 -19.33
N GLU A 87 15.30 14.83 -19.58
CA GLU A 87 15.75 16.17 -19.21
C GLU A 87 15.64 16.38 -17.70
N LEU A 88 14.51 15.95 -17.13
CA LEU A 88 14.24 16.06 -15.70
C LEU A 88 15.02 15.03 -14.86
N GLY A 89 15.52 13.95 -15.49
CA GLY A 89 16.08 12.81 -14.77
C GLY A 89 15.06 12.11 -13.87
N LEU A 90 13.76 12.27 -14.16
CA LEU A 90 12.63 11.77 -13.38
C LEU A 90 11.70 10.97 -14.29
N PHE A 91 11.34 9.77 -13.85
CA PHE A 91 10.50 8.83 -14.60
C PHE A 91 9.30 8.42 -13.76
N ALA A 92 8.19 8.08 -14.43
CA ALA A 92 6.97 7.64 -13.80
C ALA A 92 6.40 6.40 -14.49
N ALA A 93 6.09 5.37 -13.70
CA ALA A 93 5.49 4.12 -14.13
C ALA A 93 4.20 3.82 -13.34
N GLY A 94 3.35 2.97 -13.91
CA GLY A 94 2.11 2.55 -13.27
C GLY A 94 0.92 3.50 -13.48
N GLY A 95 -0.04 3.44 -12.58
CA GLY A 95 -1.26 4.23 -12.59
C GLY A 95 -2.43 3.48 -11.95
N LYS A 96 -3.66 3.81 -12.37
CA LYS A 96 -4.90 3.17 -11.90
C LYS A 96 -5.23 1.91 -12.72
N GLY A 97 -5.77 0.87 -12.08
CA GLY A 97 -6.34 -0.31 -12.74
C GLY A 97 -5.32 -1.06 -13.61
N ALA A 98 -5.60 -1.27 -14.89
CA ALA A 98 -4.68 -2.00 -15.77
C ALA A 98 -3.27 -1.35 -15.87
N ALA A 99 -3.15 -0.04 -15.64
CA ALA A 99 -1.86 0.63 -15.65
C ALA A 99 -0.97 0.20 -14.47
N SER A 100 -1.52 -0.09 -13.28
CA SER A 100 -0.72 -0.53 -12.12
C SER A 100 -0.02 -1.86 -12.39
N ARG A 101 -0.70 -2.79 -13.08
CA ARG A 101 -0.15 -4.10 -13.44
C ARG A 101 0.96 -4.05 -14.49
N ARG A 102 1.05 -2.94 -15.24
CA ARG A 102 2.08 -2.73 -16.26
C ARG A 102 3.31 -1.98 -15.75
N THR A 103 3.40 -1.73 -14.44
CA THR A 103 4.51 -0.97 -13.84
C THR A 103 5.86 -1.63 -14.10
N PRO A 104 6.06 -2.94 -13.86
CA PRO A 104 7.33 -3.61 -14.15
C PRO A 104 7.80 -3.42 -15.59
N GLN A 105 6.91 -3.61 -16.57
CA GLN A 105 7.24 -3.47 -17.99
C GLN A 105 7.58 -2.02 -18.37
N GLN A 106 6.96 -1.03 -17.72
CA GLN A 106 7.29 0.38 -17.93
C GLN A 106 8.65 0.75 -17.33
N ILE A 107 9.03 0.13 -16.20
CA ILE A 107 10.36 0.29 -15.60
C ILE A 107 11.42 -0.36 -16.49
N GLU A 108 11.19 -1.59 -16.94
CA GLU A 108 12.07 -2.32 -17.88
C GLU A 108 12.31 -1.50 -19.16
N ALA A 109 11.25 -1.03 -19.81
CA ALA A 109 11.35 -0.19 -21.01
C ALA A 109 12.04 1.17 -20.76
N ALA A 110 11.96 1.71 -19.55
CA ALA A 110 12.70 2.91 -19.18
C ALA A 110 14.19 2.61 -18.97
N GLY A 111 14.52 1.47 -18.34
CA GLY A 111 15.89 0.98 -18.19
C GLY A 111 16.57 0.79 -19.55
N GLU A 112 15.90 0.13 -20.49
CA GLU A 112 16.40 -0.07 -21.87
C GLU A 112 16.75 1.25 -22.57
N ARG A 113 15.92 2.29 -22.41
CA ARG A 113 16.14 3.61 -23.03
C ARG A 113 17.23 4.45 -22.36
N THR A 114 17.52 4.19 -21.09
CA THR A 114 18.37 5.04 -20.25
C THR A 114 19.70 4.40 -19.86
N GLY A 115 19.85 3.10 -20.07
CA GLY A 115 21.00 2.31 -19.60
C GLY A 115 20.96 2.00 -18.10
N LEU A 116 19.87 2.33 -17.41
CA LEU A 116 19.67 1.99 -16.00
C LEU A 116 19.27 0.51 -15.86
N ASP A 117 19.90 -0.22 -14.93
CA ASP A 117 19.45 -1.55 -14.54
C ASP A 117 18.04 -1.50 -13.93
N PRO A 118 17.01 -2.09 -14.57
CA PRO A 118 15.65 -2.04 -14.10
C PRO A 118 15.35 -3.05 -12.97
N GLU A 119 16.21 -4.05 -12.73
CA GLU A 119 15.89 -5.15 -11.81
C GLU A 119 15.62 -4.68 -10.38
N PRO A 120 16.47 -3.84 -9.74
CA PRO A 120 16.22 -3.37 -8.38
C PRO A 120 14.92 -2.55 -8.27
N LEU A 121 14.61 -1.74 -9.28
CA LEU A 121 13.39 -0.93 -9.31
C LEU A 121 12.13 -1.77 -9.52
N THR A 122 12.20 -2.76 -10.41
CA THR A 122 11.12 -3.73 -10.64
C THR A 122 10.85 -4.55 -9.38
N HIS A 123 11.90 -4.98 -8.68
CA HIS A 123 11.77 -5.63 -7.38
C HIS A 123 11.09 -4.71 -6.35
N ALA A 124 11.54 -3.47 -6.21
CA ALA A 124 10.96 -2.49 -5.30
C ALA A 124 9.47 -2.22 -5.60
N SER A 125 9.11 -2.08 -6.88
CA SER A 125 7.71 -1.91 -7.32
C SER A 125 6.85 -3.11 -6.93
N ARG A 126 7.31 -4.34 -7.19
CA ARG A 126 6.58 -5.56 -6.84
C ARG A 126 6.43 -5.73 -5.32
N MET A 127 7.51 -5.52 -4.58
CA MET A 127 7.53 -5.70 -3.13
C MET A 127 6.65 -4.68 -2.41
N SER A 128 6.74 -3.40 -2.76
CA SER A 128 5.86 -2.36 -2.19
C SER A 128 4.38 -2.66 -2.44
N ALA A 129 4.00 -3.09 -3.64
CA ALA A 129 2.63 -3.50 -3.93
C ALA A 129 2.21 -4.75 -3.15
N LYS A 130 3.09 -5.74 -3.02
CA LYS A 130 2.78 -7.00 -2.33
C LYS A 130 2.60 -6.79 -0.83
N VAL A 131 3.45 -5.96 -0.22
CA VAL A 131 3.40 -5.61 1.20
C VAL A 131 2.09 -4.90 1.52
N ASP A 132 1.76 -3.84 0.78
CA ASP A 132 0.54 -3.04 1.02
C ASP A 132 -0.73 -3.87 0.84
N ASN A 133 -0.73 -4.86 -0.06
CA ASN A 133 -1.89 -5.69 -0.34
C ASN A 133 -2.00 -6.95 0.54
N THR A 134 -0.91 -7.42 1.16
CA THR A 134 -0.88 -8.76 1.80
C THR A 134 -0.38 -8.74 3.24
N ALA A 135 0.64 -7.93 3.55
CA ALA A 135 1.20 -7.88 4.89
C ALA A 135 0.32 -7.04 5.84
N LEU A 136 -0.50 -6.16 5.30
CA LEU A 136 -1.56 -5.45 6.03
C LEU A 136 -2.90 -6.13 5.74
N GLN A 137 -3.42 -6.91 6.68
CA GLN A 137 -4.67 -7.67 6.49
C GLN A 137 -5.89 -6.90 7.01
N ASP A 138 -6.10 -5.72 6.44
CA ASP A 138 -7.11 -4.73 6.88
C ASP A 138 -8.31 -4.62 5.92
N GLY A 139 -8.39 -5.51 4.94
CA GLY A 139 -9.48 -5.54 3.95
C GLY A 139 -9.38 -4.48 2.86
N TYR A 140 -8.29 -3.72 2.76
CA TYR A 140 -8.05 -2.83 1.62
C TYR A 140 -7.37 -3.59 0.48
N GLN A 141 -7.88 -3.42 -0.74
CA GLN A 141 -7.31 -4.01 -1.96
C GLN A 141 -6.72 -2.91 -2.84
N LEU A 142 -5.47 -3.10 -3.28
CA LEU A 142 -4.80 -2.12 -4.12
C LEU A 142 -5.45 -2.01 -5.50
N TYR A 143 -5.70 -0.77 -5.91
CA TYR A 143 -6.24 -0.48 -7.25
C TYR A 143 -5.46 0.61 -7.99
N HIS A 144 -4.53 1.27 -7.30
CA HIS A 144 -3.64 2.27 -7.86
C HIS A 144 -2.22 2.05 -7.33
N HIS A 145 -1.26 2.07 -8.25
CA HIS A 145 0.17 1.96 -7.96
C HIS A 145 0.90 2.89 -8.91
N SER A 146 1.54 3.93 -8.38
CA SER A 146 2.40 4.83 -9.13
C SER A 146 3.81 4.78 -8.56
N PHE A 147 4.75 4.46 -9.43
CA PHE A 147 6.17 4.28 -9.12
C PHE A 147 6.96 5.39 -9.80
N PHE A 148 7.68 6.19 -9.03
CA PHE A 148 8.53 7.27 -9.54
C PHE A 148 9.98 6.96 -9.23
N PHE A 149 10.88 7.25 -10.17
CA PHE A 149 12.30 6.96 -10.01
C PHE A 149 13.19 7.93 -10.77
N THR A 150 14.45 8.01 -10.37
CA THR A 150 15.47 8.84 -11.00
C THR A 150 16.51 8.00 -11.75
N ARG A 151 17.36 8.68 -12.55
CA ARG A 151 18.52 8.04 -13.19
C ARG A 151 19.54 7.43 -12.23
N SER A 152 19.57 7.89 -10.98
CA SER A 152 20.45 7.34 -9.94
C SER A 152 19.86 6.10 -9.26
N GLY A 153 18.70 5.61 -9.71
CA GLY A 153 18.02 4.46 -9.14
C GLY A 153 17.28 4.74 -7.83
N ARG A 154 17.15 6.02 -7.43
CA ARG A 154 16.30 6.41 -6.29
C ARG A 154 14.84 6.33 -6.71
N TRP A 155 13.96 6.01 -5.76
CA TRP A 155 12.56 5.78 -6.07
C TRP A 155 11.62 6.15 -4.92
N CYS A 156 10.35 6.41 -5.26
CA CYS A 156 9.25 6.45 -4.32
C CYS A 156 8.00 5.79 -4.92
N VAL A 157 7.08 5.37 -4.05
CA VAL A 157 5.80 4.80 -4.48
C VAL A 157 4.65 5.51 -3.76
N VAL A 158 3.63 5.86 -4.54
CA VAL A 158 2.34 6.31 -4.02
C VAL A 158 1.28 5.32 -4.47
N GLN A 159 0.64 4.64 -3.52
CA GLN A 159 -0.35 3.60 -3.78
C GLN A 159 -1.68 3.93 -3.12
N GLN A 160 -2.76 3.37 -3.64
CA GLN A 160 -4.07 3.45 -2.98
C GLN A 160 -4.80 2.12 -3.00
N GLY A 161 -5.24 1.71 -1.81
CA GLY A 161 -6.16 0.63 -1.57
C GLY A 161 -7.59 1.14 -1.40
N MET A 162 -8.57 0.33 -1.76
CA MET A 162 -9.99 0.58 -1.50
C MET A 162 -10.56 -0.54 -0.64
N ASN A 163 -11.51 -0.20 0.23
CA ASN A 163 -12.31 -1.16 0.98
C ASN A 163 -13.79 -0.95 0.61
N ASP A 164 -14.31 -1.83 -0.25
CA ASP A 164 -15.67 -1.71 -0.79
C ASP A 164 -16.75 -1.82 0.28
N ALA A 165 -16.51 -2.59 1.35
CA ALA A 165 -17.46 -2.76 2.44
C ALA A 165 -17.66 -1.48 3.26
N THR A 166 -16.64 -0.64 3.35
CA THR A 166 -16.67 0.60 4.13
C THR A 166 -16.78 1.86 3.27
N GLY A 167 -16.56 1.76 1.96
CA GLY A 167 -16.54 2.92 1.07
C GLY A 167 -15.32 3.82 1.26
N MET A 168 -14.20 3.28 1.79
CA MET A 168 -13.03 4.07 2.19
C MET A 168 -11.80 3.76 1.34
N ALA A 169 -10.93 4.75 1.15
CA ALA A 169 -9.60 4.57 0.59
C ALA A 169 -8.52 4.61 1.67
N ARG A 170 -7.41 3.91 1.41
CA ARG A 170 -6.18 4.02 2.18
C ARG A 170 -5.02 4.31 1.25
N ARG A 171 -4.26 5.36 1.55
CA ARG A 171 -3.10 5.77 0.75
C ARG A 171 -1.82 5.36 1.45
N TYR A 172 -0.87 4.84 0.67
CA TYR A 172 0.42 4.38 1.15
C TYR A 172 1.52 5.14 0.43
N HIS A 173 2.52 5.60 1.19
CA HIS A 173 3.68 6.31 0.68
C HIS A 173 4.95 5.55 1.06
N TRP A 174 5.82 5.37 0.08
CA TRP A 174 7.11 4.73 0.22
C TRP A 174 8.20 5.65 -0.31
N LEU A 175 9.30 5.78 0.43
CA LEU A 175 10.51 6.45 -0.03
C LEU A 175 11.66 5.44 0.04
N GLY A 176 12.25 5.09 -1.11
CA GLY A 176 13.30 4.07 -1.18
C GLY A 176 14.49 4.37 -0.26
N GLU A 177 14.78 5.64 -0.01
CA GLU A 177 15.84 6.09 0.92
C GLU A 177 15.64 5.62 2.36
N ARG A 178 14.41 5.30 2.75
CA ARG A 178 14.02 4.88 4.12
C ARG A 178 13.78 3.37 4.22
N VAL A 179 13.83 2.65 3.10
CA VAL A 179 13.54 1.21 3.07
C VAL A 179 14.82 0.43 3.28
N ASP A 180 15.01 -0.08 4.50
CA ASP A 180 16.04 -1.07 4.81
C ASP A 180 15.51 -2.50 4.57
N ARG A 181 14.31 -2.80 5.10
CA ARG A 181 13.61 -4.07 4.91
C ARG A 181 12.19 -3.83 4.43
N PHE A 182 11.80 -4.43 3.30
CA PHE A 182 10.45 -4.28 2.72
C PHE A 182 9.32 -4.75 3.65
N VAL A 183 9.60 -5.62 4.61
CA VAL A 183 8.59 -6.24 5.47
C VAL A 183 8.61 -5.75 6.92
N VAL A 184 9.44 -4.75 7.24
CA VAL A 184 9.55 -4.20 8.60
C VAL A 184 9.50 -2.68 8.55
N GLU A 185 8.38 -2.11 8.97
CA GLU A 185 8.13 -0.66 9.04
C GLU A 185 8.60 0.12 7.80
N PRO A 186 8.26 -0.31 6.57
CA PRO A 186 8.91 0.22 5.36
C PRO A 186 8.28 1.53 4.85
N HIS A 187 7.10 1.90 5.36
CA HIS A 187 6.31 3.02 4.86
C HIS A 187 6.86 4.35 5.34
N ALA A 188 6.91 5.32 4.43
CA ALA A 188 7.04 6.73 4.81
C ALA A 188 5.75 7.24 5.47
N ALA A 189 4.59 6.78 5.00
CA ALA A 189 3.29 7.04 5.62
C ALA A 189 2.21 6.02 5.18
N ILE A 190 1.26 5.75 6.08
CA ILE A 190 -0.02 5.11 5.77
C ILE A 190 -1.14 6.06 6.20
N CYS A 191 -1.87 6.61 5.23
CA CYS A 191 -2.97 7.54 5.49
C CYS A 191 -4.30 6.78 5.48
N CYS A 192 -4.98 6.77 6.62
CA CYS A 192 -6.29 6.14 6.77
C CYS A 192 -7.18 6.87 7.78
N ASP A 193 -8.48 6.74 7.53
CA ASP A 193 -9.57 7.39 8.27
C ASP A 193 -9.89 6.67 9.58
N ARG A 194 -9.82 5.33 9.53
CA ARG A 194 -10.22 4.45 10.62
C ARG A 194 -9.09 3.51 11.00
N ARG A 195 -8.80 3.49 12.30
CA ARG A 195 -8.01 2.44 12.93
C ARG A 195 -8.95 1.31 13.33
N GLN A 196 -8.61 0.11 12.92
CA GLN A 196 -9.31 -1.11 13.28
C GLN A 196 -8.29 -2.13 13.76
N HIS A 197 -8.71 -3.09 14.58
CA HIS A 197 -7.86 -4.22 14.91
C HIS A 197 -7.61 -5.02 13.63
N THR A 198 -6.35 -5.00 13.18
CA THR A 198 -5.91 -5.62 11.94
C THR A 198 -4.63 -6.40 12.18
N LEU A 199 -4.39 -7.44 11.40
CA LEU A 199 -3.10 -8.12 11.42
C LEU A 199 -2.11 -7.28 10.62
N ASN A 200 -1.18 -6.65 11.33
CA ASN A 200 -0.12 -5.83 10.77
C ASN A 200 1.19 -6.62 10.73
N LEU A 201 1.41 -7.38 9.66
CA LEU A 201 2.65 -8.16 9.50
C LEU A 201 3.85 -7.29 9.12
N VAL A 202 3.71 -5.98 8.89
CA VAL A 202 4.89 -5.09 8.73
C VAL A 202 5.35 -4.47 10.04
N ASP A 203 4.60 -4.67 11.12
CA ASP A 203 5.00 -4.22 12.44
C ASP A 203 6.31 -4.91 12.87
N ARG A 204 7.22 -4.17 13.51
CA ARG A 204 8.47 -4.74 14.00
C ARG A 204 8.23 -5.92 14.94
N ASP A 205 7.22 -5.81 15.80
CA ASP A 205 6.88 -6.83 16.80
C ASP A 205 6.27 -8.09 16.16
N SER A 206 5.88 -8.04 14.88
CA SER A 206 5.36 -9.19 14.14
C SER A 206 6.45 -10.09 13.51
N GLU A 207 7.71 -9.93 13.89
CA GLU A 207 8.83 -10.72 13.32
C GLU A 207 8.66 -12.23 13.54
N ALA A 208 8.36 -12.65 14.78
CA ALA A 208 8.12 -14.05 15.09
C ALA A 208 6.93 -14.63 14.29
N ALA A 209 5.87 -13.83 14.12
CA ALA A 209 4.71 -14.23 13.32
C ALA A 209 5.07 -14.40 11.84
N ARG A 210 5.80 -13.45 11.25
CA ARG A 210 6.30 -13.57 9.87
C ARG A 210 7.13 -14.85 9.69
N TYR A 211 8.06 -15.12 10.61
CA TYR A 211 8.88 -16.32 10.55
C TYR A 211 8.03 -17.60 10.59
N ALA A 212 7.17 -17.73 11.60
CA ALA A 212 6.28 -18.88 11.77
C ALA A 212 5.37 -19.10 10.56
N ILE A 213 4.78 -18.04 10.01
CA ILE A 213 3.93 -18.12 8.80
C ILE A 213 4.74 -18.70 7.63
N THR A 214 5.96 -18.22 7.41
CA THR A 214 6.79 -18.71 6.30
C THR A 214 7.30 -20.13 6.50
N GLU A 215 7.55 -20.56 7.74
CA GLU A 215 7.91 -21.95 8.07
C GLU A 215 6.73 -22.89 7.80
N ILE A 216 5.54 -22.52 8.27
CA ILE A 216 4.30 -23.29 8.03
C ILE A 216 4.02 -23.38 6.53
N ALA A 217 4.14 -22.28 5.78
CA ALA A 217 3.89 -22.27 4.34
C ALA A 217 4.91 -23.09 3.53
N ARG A 218 6.09 -23.38 4.08
CA ARG A 218 7.11 -24.26 3.48
C ARG A 218 6.94 -25.73 3.87
N THR A 219 6.06 -26.01 4.83
CA THR A 219 5.81 -27.37 5.34
C THR A 219 4.82 -28.10 4.43
N PRO A 220 4.99 -29.40 4.15
CA PRO A 220 4.04 -30.16 3.34
C PRO A 220 2.61 -30.11 3.87
N ASP A 221 1.62 -30.02 2.98
CA ASP A 221 0.20 -29.87 3.33
C ASP A 221 -0.31 -30.94 4.30
N THR A 222 0.15 -32.19 4.17
CA THR A 222 -0.23 -33.30 5.06
C THR A 222 0.22 -33.09 6.50
N GLU A 223 1.39 -32.49 6.69
CA GLU A 223 1.95 -32.19 8.01
C GLU A 223 1.26 -30.98 8.64
N VAL A 224 0.97 -29.95 7.83
CA VAL A 224 0.16 -28.81 8.27
C VAL A 224 -1.26 -29.26 8.64
N GLN A 225 -1.89 -30.10 7.83
CA GLN A 225 -3.22 -30.65 8.13
C GLN A 225 -3.22 -31.47 9.42
N ARG A 226 -2.18 -32.25 9.69
CA ARG A 226 -2.02 -32.96 10.97
C ARG A 226 -1.92 -31.99 12.15
N LEU A 227 -1.04 -30.99 12.05
CA LEU A 227 -0.89 -29.94 13.07
C LEU A 227 -2.21 -29.18 13.33
N LEU A 228 -2.98 -28.91 12.28
CA LEU A 228 -4.29 -28.27 12.38
C LEU A 228 -5.39 -29.20 12.90
N ALA A 229 -5.32 -30.51 12.60
CA ALA A 229 -6.26 -31.51 13.11
C ALA A 229 -6.10 -31.72 14.62
N ASP A 230 -4.88 -31.57 15.13
CA ASP A 230 -4.54 -31.67 16.55
C ASP A 230 -4.84 -30.37 17.33
N LEU A 231 -5.25 -29.29 16.65
CA LEU A 231 -5.70 -28.08 17.35
C LEU A 231 -6.98 -28.38 18.14
N PRO A 232 -7.06 -27.99 19.41
CA PRO A 232 -8.26 -28.20 20.21
C PRO A 232 -9.45 -27.45 19.59
N ARG A 233 -10.36 -28.21 18.97
CA ARG A 233 -11.62 -27.70 18.43
C ARG A 233 -12.68 -27.63 19.53
N LEU A 234 -13.23 -26.44 19.75
CA LEU A 234 -14.42 -26.24 20.57
C LEU A 234 -15.64 -26.14 19.66
N ASP A 235 -16.21 -27.30 19.32
CA ASP A 235 -17.45 -27.37 18.55
C ASP A 235 -18.65 -27.26 19.50
N LEU A 236 -19.22 -26.05 19.59
CA LEU A 236 -20.44 -25.80 20.37
C LEU A 236 -21.69 -26.11 19.55
N PRO A 237 -22.72 -26.73 20.14
CA PRO A 237 -23.94 -27.03 19.42
C PRO A 237 -24.73 -25.76 19.09
N ARG A 238 -25.45 -25.74 17.95
CA ARG A 238 -26.33 -24.61 17.54
C ARG A 238 -27.52 -24.36 18.48
N ARG A 239 -27.72 -25.22 19.49
CA ARG A 239 -28.84 -25.13 20.43
C ARG A 239 -28.41 -24.31 21.65
N HIS A 240 -29.31 -23.51 22.19
CA HIS A 240 -29.10 -22.79 23.44
C HIS A 240 -29.20 -23.67 24.72
N PRO A 241 -30.11 -24.65 24.84
CA PRO A 241 -30.24 -25.41 26.08
C PRO A 241 -29.11 -26.43 26.27
N LEU A 242 -28.53 -26.44 27.47
CA LEU A 242 -27.60 -27.47 27.94
C LEU A 242 -28.36 -28.79 28.14
N ARG A 243 -27.81 -29.87 27.60
CA ARG A 243 -28.29 -31.25 27.82
C ARG A 243 -27.31 -31.98 28.71
N SER A 244 -27.77 -32.42 29.87
CA SER A 244 -26.91 -32.83 30.99
C SER A 244 -25.94 -33.97 30.69
N ALA A 245 -26.25 -34.90 29.78
CA ALA A 245 -25.39 -36.05 29.52
C ALA A 245 -24.34 -35.83 28.43
N CYS A 246 -24.55 -34.87 27.52
CA CYS A 246 -23.66 -34.63 26.38
C CYS A 246 -22.94 -33.27 26.42
N ASP A 247 -23.48 -32.28 27.14
CA ASP A 247 -22.90 -30.94 27.26
C ASP A 247 -22.11 -30.74 28.57
N ILE A 248 -22.31 -31.62 29.56
CA ILE A 248 -21.64 -31.58 30.86
C ILE A 248 -20.82 -32.86 31.01
N ARG A 249 -19.54 -32.72 31.37
CA ARG A 249 -18.68 -33.84 31.76
C ARG A 249 -18.61 -33.91 33.28
N PRO A 250 -19.40 -34.78 33.96
CA PRO A 250 -19.49 -34.78 35.42
C PRO A 250 -18.15 -35.03 36.12
N SER A 251 -17.27 -35.80 35.50
CA SER A 251 -15.90 -36.06 35.99
C SER A 251 -15.02 -34.82 36.05
N GLN A 252 -15.32 -33.78 35.26
CA GLN A 252 -14.58 -32.52 35.25
C GLN A 252 -15.19 -31.46 36.18
N LEU A 253 -16.45 -31.63 36.61
CA LEU A 253 -17.11 -30.71 37.56
C LEU A 253 -16.41 -30.69 38.92
N HIS A 254 -15.92 -31.84 39.40
CA HIS A 254 -15.19 -31.90 40.67
C HIS A 254 -13.96 -30.99 40.65
N LYS A 255 -13.19 -30.99 39.56
CA LYS A 255 -11.99 -30.15 39.39
C LYS A 255 -12.28 -28.64 39.42
N VAL A 256 -13.46 -28.22 38.96
CA VAL A 256 -13.88 -26.81 38.88
C VAL A 256 -14.55 -26.35 40.18
N LEU A 257 -15.23 -27.25 40.90
CA LEU A 257 -16.00 -26.93 42.10
C LEU A 257 -15.19 -27.06 43.41
N THR A 258 -14.01 -27.66 43.36
CA THR A 258 -13.13 -27.81 44.54
C THR A 258 -11.78 -27.08 44.39
N GLN A 259 -11.66 -26.17 43.42
CA GLN A 259 -10.58 -25.18 43.36
C GLN A 259 -11.08 -23.83 43.90
#